data_AF-A0A6M3JHD2-F1
#
_entry.id   AF-A0A6M3JHD2-F1
#
_cell.length_a   1.000
_cell.length_b   1.000
_cell.length_c   1.000
_cell.angle_alpha   90.00
_cell.angle_beta   90.00
_cell.angle_gamma   90.00
#
_symmetry.space_group_name_H-M   'P 1'
#
loop_
_entity.id
_entity.type
_entity.pdbx_description
1 polymer ?
#
loop_
_entity_poly.entity_id
_entity_poly.type
_entity_poly.pdbx_seq_one_letter_code
_entity_poly.pdbx_strand_id
1 'polypeptide(L)' 'MGGGTYCSTARSVRSEAMGYTTKSTQEIFTAQNINSAMNPFGINIRESRDSVEHPNSLAIILALDETGSMGTVPHYLVKE' A
#
# COMPACT_ATOMS: atom_id res chain seq x y z
N MET A 1 2.54 1.63 17.19
CA MET A 1 3.65 1.15 16.34
C MET A 1 3.14 -0.12 15.68
N GLY A 2 2.81 -0.05 14.39
CA GLY A 2 2.04 -1.07 13.66
C GLY A 2 2.86 -2.33 13.46
N GLY A 3 2.29 -3.49 13.81
CA GLY A 3 2.97 -4.78 13.80
C GLY A 3 3.37 -5.23 12.40
N GLY A 4 4.67 -5.47 12.21
CA GLY A 4 5.29 -5.88 10.94
C GLY A 4 5.07 -7.34 10.57
N THR A 5 3.90 -7.91 10.84
CA THR A 5 3.53 -9.22 10.29
C THR A 5 2.34 -9.10 9.37
N TYR A 6 2.53 -9.52 8.11
CA TYR A 6 1.44 -9.69 7.18
C TYR A 6 0.63 -10.93 7.57
N CYS A 7 -0.67 -10.75 7.79
CA CYS A 7 -1.60 -11.85 8.03
C CYS A 7 -2.69 -11.85 6.96
N SER A 8 -2.71 -12.90 6.13
CA SER A 8 -3.70 -13.07 5.06
C SER A 8 -5.13 -13.07 5.62
N THR A 9 -5.35 -13.71 6.78
CA THR A 9 -6.65 -13.70 7.46
C THR A 9 -7.06 -12.30 7.90
N ALA A 10 -6.16 -11.54 8.55
CA ALA A 10 -6.46 -10.17 8.99
C ALA A 10 -6.76 -9.26 7.79
N ARG A 11 -6.07 -9.46 6.67
CA ARG A 11 -6.35 -8.77 5.42
C ARG A 11 -7.72 -9.14 4.85
N SER A 12 -8.09 -10.42 4.81
CA SER A 12 -9.41 -10.87 4.33
C SER A 12 -10.54 -10.25 5.16
N VAL A 13 -10.41 -10.29 6.49
CA VAL A 13 -11.38 -9.68 7.42
C VAL A 13 -11.51 -8.17 7.16
N ARG A 14 -10.39 -7.47 6.94
CA ARG A 14 -10.42 -6.04 6.57
C ARG A 14 -11.08 -5.81 5.22
N SER A 15 -10.79 -6.63 4.23
CA SER A 15 -11.36 -6.52 2.86
C SER A 15 -12.87 -6.63 2.89
N GLU A 16 -13.39 -7.61 3.62
CA GLU A 16 -14.83 -7.80 3.84
C GLU A 16 -15.45 -6.64 4.62
N ALA A 17 -14.85 -6.26 5.75
CA ALA A 17 -15.37 -5.18 6.60
C ALA A 17 -15.43 -3.82 5.88
N MET A 18 -14.48 -3.53 4.99
CA MET A 18 -14.45 -2.30 4.21
C MET A 18 -15.30 -2.37 2.93
N GLY A 19 -15.79 -3.56 2.58
CA GLY A 19 -16.61 -3.83 1.40
C GLY A 19 -15.82 -3.81 0.08
N TYR A 20 -14.52 -4.11 0.09
CA TYR A 20 -13.71 -4.13 -1.13
C TYR A 20 -14.08 -5.26 -2.09
N THR A 21 -14.81 -6.27 -1.61
CA THR A 21 -15.33 -7.38 -2.44
C THR A 21 -16.65 -7.04 -3.12
N THR A 22 -17.42 -6.07 -2.60
CA THR A 22 -18.80 -5.79 -3.03
C THR A 22 -18.97 -4.42 -3.69
N LYS A 23 -18.16 -3.42 -3.32
CA LYS A 23 -18.18 -2.06 -3.90
C LYS A 23 -17.52 -2.03 -5.27
N SER A 24 -17.94 -1.08 -6.10
CA SER A 24 -17.26 -0.78 -7.37
C SER A 24 -15.90 -0.11 -7.13
N THR A 25 -15.02 -0.14 -8.15
CA THR A 25 -13.70 0.50 -8.07
C THR A 25 -13.80 1.99 -7.78
N GLN A 26 -14.81 2.66 -8.34
CA GLN A 26 -15.05 4.10 -8.14
C GLN A 26 -15.48 4.42 -6.70
N GLU A 27 -16.18 3.51 -6.02
CA GLU A 27 -16.57 3.67 -4.61
C GLU A 27 -15.41 3.37 -3.65
N ILE A 28 -14.44 2.54 -4.07
CA ILE A 28 -13.27 2.18 -3.27
C ILE A 28 -12.19 3.27 -3.40
N PHE A 29 -11.87 3.68 -4.63
CA PHE A 29 -10.78 4.62 -4.93
C PHE A 29 -11.32 6.05 -5.10
N THR A 30 -11.62 6.72 -3.99
CA THR A 30 -12.18 8.08 -3.98
C THR A 30 -11.13 9.18 -3.85
N ALA A 31 -9.90 8.84 -3.45
CA ALA A 31 -8.82 9.80 -3.29
C ALA A 31 -8.32 10.31 -4.65
N GLN A 32 -8.33 11.63 -4.83
CA GLN A 32 -7.82 12.28 -6.04
C GLN A 32 -6.42 12.87 -5.89
N ASN A 33 -5.90 12.90 -4.65
CA ASN A 33 -4.59 13.45 -4.33
C ASN A 33 -3.80 12.46 -3.49
N ILE A 34 -2.47 12.53 -3.59
CA ILE A 34 -1.58 11.73 -2.75
C ILE A 34 -1.74 12.13 -1.28
N ASN A 35 -1.71 11.13 -0.40
CA ASN A 35 -1.72 11.39 1.04
C ASN A 35 -0.48 12.21 1.42
N SER A 36 -0.63 13.24 2.24
CA SER A 36 0.48 14.12 2.64
C SER A 36 1.64 13.39 3.31
N ALA A 37 1.36 12.32 4.08
CA ALA A 37 2.38 11.49 4.71
C ALA A 37 3.15 10.61 3.71
N MET A 38 2.62 10.43 2.50
CA MET A 38 3.21 9.62 1.44
C MET A 38 3.70 10.46 0.26
N ASN A 39 3.60 11.79 0.31
CA ASN A 39 4.00 12.67 -0.79
C ASN A 39 5.54 12.75 -0.87
N PRO A 40 6.17 12.24 -1.95
CA PRO A 40 7.62 12.30 -2.09
C PRO A 40 8.12 13.67 -2.57
N PHE A 41 7.23 14.61 -2.89
CA PHE A 41 7.61 15.94 -3.37
C PHE A 41 8.46 16.68 -2.32
N GLY A 42 9.66 17.09 -2.71
CA GLY A 42 10.62 17.75 -1.81
C GLY A 42 11.49 16.80 -0.98
N ILE A 43 11.33 15.48 -1.12
CA ILE A 43 12.24 14.51 -0.50
C ILE A 43 13.52 14.42 -1.34
N ASN A 44 14.63 14.90 -0.79
CA ASN A 44 15.92 14.91 -1.47
C ASN A 44 16.73 13.62 -1.25
N ILE A 45 16.42 12.86 -0.19
CA ILE A 45 17.18 11.67 0.20
C ILE A 45 16.19 10.57 0.59
N ARG A 46 16.42 9.36 0.09
CA ARG A 46 15.77 8.13 0.55
C ARG A 46 16.81 7.28 1.25
N GLU A 47 16.59 6.94 2.51
CA GLU A 47 17.52 6.15 3.31
C GLU A 47 16.86 4.87 3.85
N SER A 48 17.64 3.79 3.90
CA SER A 48 17.30 2.55 4.59
C SER A 48 18.10 2.53 5.89
N ARG A 49 17.42 2.40 7.03
CA ARG A 49 18.04 2.50 8.36
C ARG A 49 17.70 1.30 9.22
N ASP A 50 18.66 0.88 10.03
CA ASP A 50 18.44 -0.17 11.02
C ASP A 50 17.44 0.31 12.07
N SER A 51 16.63 -0.62 12.57
CA SER A 51 15.65 -0.40 13.62
C SER A 51 15.61 -1.59 14.57
N VAL A 52 14.85 -1.47 15.67
CA VAL A 52 14.65 -2.59 16.62
C VAL A 52 14.00 -3.79 15.92
N GLU A 53 13.11 -3.55 14.96
CA GLU A 53 12.41 -4.59 14.19
C GLU A 53 13.26 -5.17 13.06
N HIS A 54 14.16 -4.36 12.48
CA HIS A 54 15.09 -4.74 11.42
C HIS A 54 16.51 -4.32 11.77
N PRO A 55 17.28 -5.14 12.53
CA PRO A 55 18.62 -4.78 12.99
C PRO A 55 19.68 -4.72 11.89
N ASN A 56 19.44 -5.37 10.75
CA ASN A 56 20.28 -5.32 9.55
C ASN A 56 19.37 -5.03 8.35
N SER A 57 19.12 -3.75 8.10
CA SER A 57 18.13 -3.32 7.11
C SER A 57 18.55 -3.62 5.68
N LEU A 58 17.67 -4.29 4.94
CA LEU A 58 17.81 -4.52 3.51
C LEU A 58 17.08 -3.42 2.74
N ALA A 59 17.82 -2.64 1.95
CA ALA A 59 17.23 -1.63 1.10
C ALA A 59 16.43 -2.28 -0.06
N ILE A 60 15.14 -1.97 -0.16
CA ILE A 60 14.24 -2.46 -1.21
C ILE A 60 13.58 -1.26 -1.88
N ILE A 61 13.53 -1.26 -3.22
CA ILE A 61 12.78 -0.27 -4.00
C ILE A 61 11.63 -1.00 -4.70
N LEU A 62 10.42 -0.50 -4.51
CA LEU A 62 9.21 -0.91 -5.22
C LEU A 62 8.85 0.21 -6.18
N ALA A 63 8.90 -0.08 -7.48
CA ALA A 63 8.45 0.83 -8.52
C ALA A 63 7.15 0.28 -9.11
N LEU A 64 6.08 1.08 -9.07
CA LEU A 64 4.78 0.74 -9.63
C LEU A 64 4.65 1.44 -10.99
N ASP A 65 4.20 0.68 -11.98
CA ASP A 65 3.86 1.24 -13.29
C ASP A 65 2.45 1.84 -13.25
N GLU A 66 2.31 3.06 -13.76
CA GLU A 66 1.06 3.84 -13.79
C GLU A 66 0.45 3.88 -15.20
N THR A 67 0.76 2.89 -16.04
CA THR A 67 0.12 2.73 -17.34
C THR A 67 -1.31 2.19 -17.23
N GLY A 68 -2.14 2.46 -18.24
CA GLY A 68 -3.54 1.99 -18.28
C GLY A 68 -3.70 0.47 -18.18
N SER A 69 -2.70 -0.33 -18.60
CA SER A 69 -2.68 -1.79 -18.42
C SER A 69 -2.69 -2.23 -16.95
N MET A 70 -2.21 -1.39 -16.05
CA MET A 70 -2.20 -1.67 -14.61
C MET A 70 -3.52 -1.31 -13.91
N GLY A 71 -4.51 -0.74 -14.61
CA GLY A 71 -5.72 -0.19 -13.99
C GLY A 71 -6.55 -1.17 -13.14
N THR A 72 -6.42 -2.48 -13.37
CA THR A 72 -7.10 -3.52 -12.58
C THR A 72 -6.28 -4.01 -11.39
N VAL A 73 -4.97 -3.84 -11.39
CA VAL A 73 -4.04 -4.39 -10.38
C VAL A 73 -4.30 -3.81 -8.98
N PRO A 74 -4.48 -2.49 -8.78
CA PRO A 74 -4.80 -1.94 -7.47
C PRO A 74 -6.09 -2.52 -6.88
N HIS A 75 -7.08 -2.79 -7.73
CA HIS A 75 -8.35 -3.38 -7.31
C HIS A 75 -8.16 -4.83 -6.82
N TYR A 76 -7.35 -5.63 -7.52
CA TYR A 76 -6.99 -6.96 -7.03
C TYR A 76 -6.22 -6.90 -5.71
N LEU A 77 -5.23 -6.01 -5.59
CA LEU A 77 -4.41 -5.89 -4.37
C LEU A 77 -5.19 -5.54 -3.11
N VAL A 78 -6.29 -4.80 -3.22
CA VAL A 78 -7.14 -4.48 -2.06
C VAL A 78 -8.16 -5.58 -1.76
N LYS A 79 -8.47 -6.42 -2.76
CA LYS A 79 -9.48 -7.49 -2.67
C LYS A 79 -8.88 -8.84 -2.24
N GLU A 80 -7.81 -9.31 -2.91
CA GLU A 80 -7.23 -10.68 -2.88
C GLU A 80 -5.75 -10.78 -2.50
#